data_AF-A0A934KMT2-F1
#
_entry.id   AF-A0A934KMT2-F1
#
_cell.length_a   1.000
_cell.length_b   1.000
_cell.length_c   1.000
_cell.angle_alpha   90.00
_cell.angle_beta   90.00
_cell.angle_gamma   90.00
#
_symmetry.space_group_name_H-M   'P 1'
#
loop_
_entity.id
_entity.type
_entity.pdbx_description
1 polymer ?
#
loop_
_entity_poly.entity_id
_entity_poly.type
_entity_poly.pdbx_seq_one_letter_code
_entity_poly.pdbx_strand_id
1 'polypeptide(L)'
;MKKFNAKKIIVKYLANEATPLEEEQLLNWVNSEKNQRIFKEFVKAQQLIDIAYNNTIDQQTDFNEFLEQIHHLDVKSRKFQNLLPYIKYAAVLIGVFLASQYYLNKQHDTTPFVDFKNEISLQIMNGDTEYFSIDTDKTIISKNGDALADVSNGVLKYLPSNSKISDVQIY
;
A
#
# COMPACT_ATOMS: atom_id res chain seq x y z
N MET A 1 -48.99 47.42 7.23
CA MET A 1 -48.72 46.00 6.89
C MET A 1 -49.19 45.74 5.46
N LYS A 2 -48.32 45.28 4.55
CA LYS A 2 -48.74 44.92 3.18
C LYS A 2 -49.69 43.72 3.26
N LYS A 3 -50.84 43.80 2.58
CA LYS A 3 -51.80 42.70 2.49
C LYS A 3 -51.17 41.52 1.74
N PHE A 4 -51.23 40.32 2.32
CA PHE A 4 -50.76 39.10 1.68
C PHE A 4 -51.57 38.82 0.41
N ASN A 5 -50.89 38.73 -0.73
CA ASN A 5 -51.50 38.38 -2.00
C ASN A 5 -50.75 37.17 -2.58
N ALA A 6 -51.31 35.99 -2.37
CA ALA A 6 -50.69 34.71 -2.74
C ALA A 6 -50.24 34.70 -4.21
N LYS A 7 -51.09 35.15 -5.15
CA LYS A 7 -50.75 35.13 -6.58
C LYS A 7 -49.52 35.98 -6.89
N LYS A 8 -49.43 37.18 -6.30
CA LYS A 8 -48.29 38.08 -6.53
C LYS A 8 -46.99 37.52 -5.97
N ILE A 9 -47.06 36.90 -4.79
CA ILE A 9 -45.89 36.30 -4.14
C ILE A 9 -45.44 35.05 -4.90
N ILE A 10 -46.37 34.22 -5.40
CA ILE A 10 -46.05 33.05 -6.23
C ILE A 10 -45.29 33.47 -7.49
N VAL A 11 -45.76 34.50 -8.19
CA VAL A 11 -45.08 35.00 -9.41
C VAL A 11 -43.68 35.50 -9.08
N LYS A 12 -43.51 36.26 -7.99
CA LYS A 12 -42.18 36.71 -7.53
C LYS A 12 -41.27 35.54 -7.16
N TYR A 13 -41.81 34.53 -6.49
CA TYR A 13 -41.07 33.33 -6.10
C TYR A 13 -40.56 32.57 -7.33
N LEU A 14 -41.43 32.36 -8.32
CA LEU A 14 -41.05 31.72 -9.60
C LEU A 14 -40.05 32.56 -10.40
N ALA A 15 -40.11 33.88 -10.29
CA ALA A 15 -39.15 34.80 -10.90
C ALA A 15 -37.86 35.00 -10.08
N ASN A 16 -37.70 34.31 -8.94
CA ASN A 16 -36.57 34.46 -8.01
C ASN A 16 -36.40 35.89 -7.43
N GLU A 17 -37.50 36.65 -7.34
CA GLU A 17 -37.58 38.02 -6.80
C GLU A 17 -38.27 38.10 -5.43
N ALA A 18 -38.61 36.95 -4.84
CA ALA A 18 -39.26 36.89 -3.54
C ALA A 18 -38.28 37.26 -2.42
N THR A 19 -38.73 38.09 -1.49
CA THR A 19 -37.96 38.35 -0.27
C THR A 19 -38.12 37.19 0.74
N PRO A 20 -37.17 36.96 1.66
CA PRO A 20 -37.26 35.86 2.63
C PRO A 20 -38.56 35.86 3.45
N LEU A 21 -39.08 37.05 3.78
CA LEU A 21 -40.36 37.20 4.48
C LEU A 21 -41.56 36.78 3.61
N GLU A 22 -41.51 37.07 2.31
CA GLU A 22 -42.56 36.67 1.35
C GLU A 22 -42.51 35.14 1.11
N GLU A 23 -41.32 34.53 1.12
CA GLU A 23 -41.14 33.07 1.02
C GLU A 23 -41.73 32.34 2.21
N GLU A 24 -41.47 32.79 3.43
CA GLU A 24 -42.04 32.21 4.65
C GLU A 24 -43.57 32.30 4.64
N GLN A 25 -44.12 33.44 4.21
CA GLN A 25 -45.56 33.62 4.04
C GLN A 25 -46.14 32.69 2.97
N LEU A 26 -45.41 32.45 1.89
CA LEU A 26 -45.80 31.52 0.84
C LEU A 26 -45.81 30.07 1.35
N LEU A 27 -44.76 29.64 2.06
CA LEU A 27 -44.67 28.31 2.65
C LEU A 27 -45.84 28.04 3.60
N ASN A 28 -46.14 29.00 4.48
CA ASN A 28 -47.27 28.91 5.39
C ASN A 28 -48.62 28.82 4.64
N TRP A 29 -48.76 29.53 3.52
CA TRP A 29 -49.97 29.48 2.70
C TRP A 29 -50.11 28.15 1.93
N VAL A 30 -49.01 27.59 1.43
CA VAL A 30 -48.97 26.31 0.69
C VAL A 30 -49.22 25.10 1.61
N ASN A 31 -49.24 25.26 2.94
CA ASN A 31 -49.47 24.14 3.86
C ASN A 31 -50.87 23.48 3.74
N SER A 32 -51.86 24.14 3.11
CA SER A 32 -53.18 23.54 2.87
C SER A 32 -53.29 22.89 1.48
N GLU A 33 -53.91 21.72 1.39
CA GLU A 33 -54.04 20.94 0.13
C GLU A 33 -54.68 21.76 -1.02
N LYS A 34 -55.68 22.58 -0.72
CA LYS A 34 -56.33 23.45 -1.71
C LYS A 34 -55.33 24.45 -2.32
N ASN A 35 -54.46 25.03 -1.49
CA ASN A 35 -53.48 26.01 -1.91
C ASN A 35 -52.29 25.34 -2.62
N GLN A 36 -51.91 24.12 -2.23
CA GLN A 36 -50.92 23.32 -2.96
C GLN A 36 -51.34 23.09 -4.40
N ARG A 37 -52.62 22.76 -4.64
CA ARG A 37 -53.13 22.56 -6.00
C ARG A 37 -52.99 23.84 -6.83
N ILE A 38 -53.33 25.00 -6.25
CA ILE A 38 -53.20 26.29 -6.93
C ILE A 38 -51.72 26.57 -7.24
N PHE A 39 -50.82 26.40 -6.26
CA PHE A 39 -49.38 26.57 -6.44
C PHE A 39 -48.83 25.67 -7.54
N LYS A 40 -49.23 24.41 -7.57
CA LYS A 40 -48.83 23.43 -8.59
C LYS A 40 -49.22 23.87 -10.00
N GLU A 41 -50.39 24.46 -10.17
CA GLU A 41 -50.81 25.00 -11.49
C GLU A 41 -49.94 26.18 -11.94
N PHE A 42 -49.51 27.06 -11.01
CA PHE A 42 -48.55 28.12 -11.32
C PHE A 42 -47.17 27.58 -11.71
N VAL A 43 -46.66 26.57 -11.00
CA VAL A 43 -45.37 25.92 -11.32
C VAL A 43 -45.43 25.27 -12.70
N LYS A 44 -46.50 24.52 -13.00
CA LYS A 44 -46.69 23.92 -14.33
C LYS A 44 -46.73 24.97 -15.44
N ALA A 45 -47.42 26.08 -15.22
CA ALA A 45 -47.50 27.16 -16.19
C ALA A 45 -46.11 27.76 -16.46
N GLN A 46 -45.30 28.01 -15.41
CA GLN A 46 -43.93 28.47 -15.56
C GLN A 46 -43.06 27.45 -16.32
N GLN A 47 -43.16 26.17 -15.98
CA GLN A 47 -42.43 25.11 -16.69
C GLN A 47 -42.80 25.04 -18.17
N LEU A 48 -44.09 25.19 -18.53
CA LEU A 48 -44.51 25.21 -19.92
C LEU A 48 -43.97 26.45 -20.66
N ILE A 49 -43.90 27.60 -20.00
CA ILE A 49 -43.27 28.81 -20.55
C ILE A 49 -41.78 28.57 -20.76
N ASP A 50 -41.08 28.01 -19.78
CA ASP A 50 -39.65 27.71 -19.85
C ASP A 50 -39.37 26.69 -20.96
N ILE A 51 -40.19 25.64 -21.10
CA ILE A 51 -40.07 24.67 -22.19
C ILE A 51 -40.34 25.32 -23.55
N ALA A 52 -41.35 26.18 -23.67
CA ALA A 52 -41.67 26.86 -24.92
C ALA A 52 -40.59 27.87 -25.32
N TYR A 53 -39.99 28.56 -24.35
CA TYR A 53 -38.93 29.56 -24.55
C TYR A 53 -37.55 28.91 -24.76
N ASN A 54 -37.24 27.86 -24.00
CA ASN A 54 -35.98 27.12 -24.06
C ASN A 54 -36.03 25.94 -25.04
N ASN A 55 -37.06 25.84 -25.89
CA ASN A 55 -37.13 24.85 -26.98
C ASN A 55 -36.06 25.08 -28.08
N THR A 56 -35.13 26.02 -27.85
CA THR A 56 -33.93 26.29 -28.64
C THR A 56 -32.66 25.71 -28.01
N ILE A 57 -32.73 25.16 -26.78
CA ILE A 57 -31.63 24.42 -26.19
C ILE A 57 -31.60 23.06 -26.88
N ASP A 58 -30.47 22.80 -27.53
CA ASP A 58 -30.17 21.56 -28.24
C ASP A 58 -30.17 20.40 -27.23
N GLN A 59 -31.36 19.85 -26.96
CA GLN A 59 -31.62 18.81 -25.96
C GLN A 59 -30.70 17.61 -26.11
N GLN A 60 -30.10 17.40 -27.29
CA GLN A 60 -29.20 16.29 -27.53
C GLN A 60 -27.84 16.48 -26.85
N THR A 61 -27.32 17.71 -26.79
CA THR A 61 -25.96 17.98 -26.30
C THR A 61 -25.90 17.91 -24.77
N ASP A 62 -26.83 18.60 -24.09
CA ASP A 62 -26.89 18.61 -22.62
C ASP A 62 -27.31 17.25 -22.04
N PHE A 63 -28.18 16.52 -22.75
CA PHE A 63 -28.58 15.18 -22.32
C PHE A 63 -27.45 14.15 -22.48
N ASN A 64 -26.64 14.28 -23.54
CA ASN A 64 -25.47 13.45 -23.73
C ASN A 64 -24.41 13.72 -22.65
N GLU A 65 -24.17 14.98 -22.28
CA GLU A 65 -23.23 15.32 -21.20
C GLU A 65 -23.70 14.76 -19.84
N PHE A 66 -25.00 14.84 -19.55
CA PHE A 66 -25.59 14.22 -18.36
C PHE A 66 -25.45 12.69 -18.36
N LEU A 67 -25.72 12.03 -19.48
CA LEU A 67 -25.55 10.58 -19.63
C LEU A 67 -24.09 10.16 -19.51
N GLU A 68 -23.17 10.95 -20.06
CA GLU A 68 -21.72 10.70 -19.96
C GLU A 68 -21.26 10.77 -18.50
N GLN A 69 -21.73 11.77 -17.75
CA GLN A 69 -21.44 11.90 -16.32
C GLN A 69 -21.98 10.73 -15.49
N ILE A 70 -23.18 10.22 -15.80
CA ILE A 70 -23.73 9.02 -15.14
C ILE A 70 -22.92 7.77 -15.52
N HIS A 71 -22.57 7.61 -16.80
CA HIS A 71 -21.84 6.45 -17.27
C HIS A 71 -20.44 6.39 -16.65
N HIS A 72 -19.75 7.52 -16.50
CA HIS A 72 -18.43 7.62 -15.85
C HIS A 72 -18.40 7.12 -14.41
N LEU A 73 -19.49 7.28 -13.65
CA LEU A 73 -19.59 6.77 -12.27
C LEU A 73 -19.61 5.24 -12.24
N ASP A 74 -20.19 4.59 -13.26
CA ASP A 74 -20.35 3.14 -13.32
C ASP A 74 -19.12 2.42 -13.91
N VAL A 75 -18.35 3.07 -14.79
CA VAL A 75 -17.11 2.48 -15.35
C VAL A 75 -16.04 2.23 -14.28
N LYS A 76 -16.01 3.04 -13.21
CA LYS A 76 -15.04 2.87 -12.11
C LYS A 76 -15.27 1.56 -11.33
N SER A 77 -16.52 1.11 -11.23
CA SER A 77 -16.92 -0.18 -10.62
C SER A 77 -16.53 -1.37 -11.50
N ARG A 78 -16.78 -1.29 -12.81
CA ARG A 78 -16.50 -2.39 -13.76
C ARG A 78 -15.01 -2.71 -13.92
N LYS A 79 -14.10 -1.74 -13.74
CA LYS A 79 -12.65 -1.99 -13.80
C LYS A 79 -12.17 -2.98 -12.73
N PHE A 80 -12.75 -2.93 -11.53
CA PHE A 80 -12.44 -3.91 -10.48
C PHE A 80 -13.00 -5.29 -10.80
N GLN A 81 -14.17 -5.35 -11.45
CA GLN A 81 -14.79 -6.61 -11.86
C GLN A 81 -13.96 -7.40 -12.89
N ASN A 82 -13.25 -6.70 -13.76
CA ASN A 82 -12.38 -7.30 -14.76
C ASN A 82 -11.07 -7.89 -14.17
N LEU A 83 -10.74 -7.57 -12.92
CA LEU A 83 -9.57 -8.11 -12.20
C LEU A 83 -9.90 -9.35 -11.35
N LEU A 84 -11.19 -9.67 -11.15
CA LEU A 84 -11.64 -10.88 -10.45
C LEU A 84 -11.12 -12.22 -11.01
N PRO A 85 -10.93 -12.43 -12.33
CA PRO A 85 -10.40 -13.70 -12.82
C PRO A 85 -8.91 -13.88 -12.46
N TYR A 86 -8.14 -12.80 -12.29
CA TYR A 86 -6.70 -12.88 -12.01
C TYR A 86 -6.41 -13.12 -10.52
N ILE A 87 -7.24 -12.60 -9.61
CA ILE A 87 -7.08 -12.82 -8.17
C ILE A 87 -7.28 -14.28 -7.74
N LYS A 88 -7.97 -15.10 -8.56
CA LYS A 88 -8.17 -16.54 -8.27
C LYS A 88 -6.85 -17.31 -8.18
N TYR A 89 -5.85 -16.88 -8.93
CA TYR A 89 -4.53 -17.49 -8.95
C TYR A 89 -3.56 -16.87 -7.93
N ALA A 90 -3.91 -15.71 -7.35
CA ALA A 90 -3.07 -15.05 -6.35
C ALA A 90 -2.91 -15.91 -5.09
N ALA A 91 -3.97 -16.58 -4.64
CA ALA A 91 -3.90 -17.46 -3.46
C ALA A 91 -2.96 -18.65 -3.66
N VAL A 92 -2.96 -19.24 -4.87
CA VAL A 92 -2.06 -20.34 -5.23
C VAL A 92 -0.60 -19.86 -5.28
N LEU A 93 -0.35 -18.71 -5.91
CA LEU A 93 0.99 -18.12 -5.95
C LEU A 93 1.51 -17.78 -4.56
N ILE A 94 0.68 -17.15 -3.71
CA ILE A 94 1.04 -16.87 -2.31
C ILE A 94 1.37 -18.16 -1.56
N GLY A 95 0.58 -19.22 -1.74
CA GLY A 95 0.84 -20.53 -1.15
C GLY A 95 2.19 -21.13 -1.58
N VAL A 96 2.52 -21.05 -2.87
CA VAL A 96 3.82 -21.52 -3.41
C VAL A 96 4.98 -20.67 -2.87
N PHE A 97 4.83 -19.35 -2.81
CA PHE A 97 5.86 -18.47 -2.24
C PHE A 97 6.10 -18.74 -0.76
N LEU A 98 5.03 -18.89 0.04
CA LEU A 98 5.16 -19.20 1.47
C LEU A 98 5.75 -20.59 1.70
N ALA A 99 5.35 -21.59 0.92
CA ALA A 99 5.94 -22.92 0.99
C ALA A 99 7.43 -22.88 0.61
N SER A 100 7.79 -22.19 -0.47
CA SER A 100 9.18 -22.02 -0.91
C SER A 100 10.03 -21.36 0.17
N GLN A 101 9.54 -20.29 0.80
CA GLN A 101 10.26 -19.61 1.89
C GLN A 101 10.41 -20.54 3.10
N TYR A 102 9.39 -21.32 3.45
CA TYR A 102 9.47 -22.30 4.53
C TYR A 102 10.54 -23.37 4.27
N TYR A 103 10.61 -23.92 3.05
CA TYR A 103 11.61 -24.92 2.68
C TYR A 103 13.03 -24.33 2.61
N LEU A 104 13.19 -23.12 2.11
CA LEU A 104 14.50 -22.44 2.05
C LEU A 104 15.02 -22.10 3.45
N ASN A 105 14.15 -21.61 4.35
CA ASN A 105 14.54 -21.35 5.73
C ASN A 105 14.90 -22.64 6.49
N LYS A 106 14.28 -23.77 6.15
CA LYS A 106 14.61 -25.07 6.73
C LYS A 106 15.96 -25.64 6.24
N GLN A 107 16.47 -25.18 5.10
CA GLN A 107 17.80 -25.54 4.60
C GLN A 107 18.94 -24.76 5.28
N HIS A 108 18.64 -23.68 6.00
CA HIS A 108 19.63 -22.95 6.79
C HIS A 108 19.93 -23.59 8.16
N ASP A 109 19.17 -24.61 8.57
CA ASP A 109 19.48 -25.46 9.72
C ASP A 109 20.38 -26.67 9.37
N THR A 110 21.05 -26.64 8.21
CA THR A 110 22.21 -27.52 8.01
C THR A 110 23.37 -26.94 8.80
N THR A 111 23.56 -27.40 10.03
CA THR A 111 24.89 -27.38 10.65
C THR A 111 25.87 -27.92 9.59
N PRO A 112 26.93 -27.19 9.22
CA PRO A 112 27.87 -27.71 8.24
C PRO A 112 28.38 -29.05 8.75
N PHE A 113 28.16 -30.10 7.96
CA PHE A 113 28.86 -31.37 8.16
C PHE A 113 30.33 -31.08 7.86
N VAL A 114 31.09 -30.77 8.90
CA VAL A 114 32.55 -30.64 8.81
C VAL A 114 33.08 -32.05 8.60
N ASP A 115 33.55 -32.32 7.39
CA ASP A 115 34.26 -33.55 7.06
C ASP A 115 35.61 -33.53 7.79
N PHE A 116 35.69 -34.12 8.98
CA PHE A 116 36.89 -34.17 9.84
C PHE A 116 38.04 -35.04 9.27
N LYS A 117 38.03 -35.34 7.98
CA LYS A 117 38.89 -36.37 7.37
C LYS A 117 40.39 -36.08 7.54
N ASN A 118 40.78 -34.80 7.70
CA ASN A 118 42.18 -34.35 7.74
C ASN A 118 42.48 -33.37 8.91
N GLU A 119 41.67 -33.34 9.96
CA GLU A 119 41.87 -32.38 11.07
C GLU A 119 42.73 -32.98 12.18
N ILE A 120 43.78 -32.26 12.58
CA ILE A 120 44.68 -32.63 13.67
C ILE A 120 44.32 -31.79 14.90
N SER A 121 44.11 -32.45 16.03
CA SER A 121 43.92 -31.78 17.32
C SER A 121 45.27 -31.61 18.04
N LEU A 122 45.61 -30.38 18.40
CA LEU A 122 46.73 -30.07 19.28
C LEU A 122 46.20 -29.55 20.61
N GLN A 123 46.46 -30.31 21.68
CA GLN A 123 46.21 -29.84 23.04
C GLN A 123 47.43 -29.08 23.55
N ILE A 124 47.23 -27.81 23.88
CA ILE A 124 48.27 -26.95 24.45
C ILE A 124 48.30 -27.19 25.96
N MET A 125 49.45 -26.96 26.61
CA MET A 125 49.67 -27.20 28.05
C MET A 125 48.69 -26.46 28.97
N ASN A 126 48.01 -25.41 28.46
CA ASN A 126 46.97 -24.67 29.18
C ASN A 126 45.59 -25.35 29.15
N GLY A 127 45.47 -26.53 28.53
CA GLY A 127 44.22 -27.29 28.41
C GLY A 127 43.36 -26.91 27.21
N ASP A 128 43.71 -25.86 26.47
CA ASP A 128 43.00 -25.48 25.25
C ASP A 128 43.36 -26.46 24.12
N THR A 129 42.35 -26.86 23.33
CA THR A 129 42.54 -27.73 22.15
C THR A 129 42.30 -26.91 20.89
N GLU A 130 43.33 -26.76 20.07
CA GLU A 130 43.20 -26.17 18.74
C GLU A 130 43.09 -27.26 17.68
N TYR A 131 42.21 -27.01 16.72
CA TYR A 131 42.03 -27.85 15.55
C TYR A 131 42.57 -27.10 14.32
N PHE A 132 43.33 -27.80 13.49
CA PHE A 132 43.82 -27.25 12.23
C PHE A 132 43.97 -28.35 11.18
N SER A 133 43.87 -27.94 9.91
CA SER A 133 44.14 -28.81 8.77
C SER A 133 45.63 -28.81 8.44
N ILE A 134 46.20 -30.00 8.18
CA ILE A 134 47.61 -30.15 7.80
C ILE A 134 47.95 -29.53 6.44
N ASP A 135 46.92 -29.34 5.61
CA ASP A 135 47.00 -28.84 4.23
C ASP A 135 47.10 -27.32 4.15
N THR A 136 47.04 -26.62 5.29
CA THR A 136 47.09 -25.15 5.36
C THR A 136 48.21 -24.68 6.27
N ASP A 137 49.02 -23.76 5.77
CA ASP A 137 50.05 -23.10 6.57
C ASP A 137 49.39 -22.26 7.67
N LYS A 138 49.77 -22.48 8.93
CA LYS A 138 49.19 -21.81 10.10
C LYS A 138 50.24 -21.59 11.18
N THR A 139 50.29 -20.38 11.72
CA THR A 139 51.04 -20.06 12.95
C THR A 139 50.11 -20.18 14.15
N ILE A 140 50.51 -20.95 15.15
CA ILE A 140 49.78 -21.14 16.41
C ILE A 140 50.29 -20.12 17.42
N ILE A 141 49.38 -19.29 17.94
CA ILE A 141 49.69 -18.15 18.81
C ILE A 141 49.09 -18.38 20.20
N SER A 142 49.88 -18.13 21.24
CA SER A 142 49.42 -18.17 22.64
C SER A 142 48.46 -17.02 22.95
N LYS A 143 47.64 -17.15 24.00
CA LYS A 143 46.79 -16.06 24.52
C LYS A 143 47.56 -14.77 24.83
N ASN A 144 48.87 -14.89 25.05
CA ASN A 144 49.77 -13.76 25.32
C ASN A 144 50.33 -13.09 24.05
N GLY A 145 50.01 -13.59 22.86
CA GLY A 145 50.50 -13.08 21.57
C GLY A 145 51.83 -13.69 21.10
N ASP A 146 52.39 -14.65 21.83
CA ASP A 146 53.64 -15.33 21.45
C ASP A 146 53.39 -16.48 20.47
N ALA A 147 54.21 -16.59 19.41
CA ALA A 147 54.14 -17.71 18.47
C ALA A 147 54.72 -18.99 19.10
N LEU A 148 53.91 -20.06 19.15
CA LEU A 148 54.26 -21.35 19.78
C LEU A 148 54.76 -22.38 18.77
N ALA A 149 54.17 -22.41 17.58
CA ALA A 149 54.53 -23.34 16.53
C ALA A 149 54.09 -22.86 15.15
N ASP A 150 54.84 -23.25 14.13
CA ASP A 150 54.48 -23.04 12.73
C ASP A 150 54.19 -24.39 12.07
N VAL A 151 53.07 -24.44 11.36
CA VAL A 151 52.70 -25.54 10.47
C VAL A 151 52.99 -25.05 9.05
N SER A 152 53.92 -25.71 8.38
CA SER A 152 54.19 -25.45 6.96
C SER A 152 54.46 -26.75 6.23
N ASN A 153 53.87 -26.92 5.03
CA ASN A 153 54.03 -28.13 4.22
C ASN A 153 53.79 -29.45 4.99
N GLY A 154 52.80 -29.45 5.90
CA GLY A 154 52.44 -30.60 6.72
C GLY A 154 53.42 -30.97 7.84
N VAL A 155 54.38 -30.10 8.17
CA VAL A 155 55.30 -30.29 9.30
C VAL A 155 55.01 -29.26 10.38
N LEU A 156 54.79 -29.72 11.62
CA LEU A 156 54.69 -28.89 12.81
C LEU A 156 56.09 -28.63 13.38
N LYS A 157 56.48 -27.36 13.48
CA LYS A 157 57.75 -26.94 14.09
C LYS A 157 57.50 -26.09 15.32
N TYR A 158 57.95 -26.56 16.48
CA TYR A 158 57.89 -25.78 17.71
C TYR A 158 58.90 -24.63 17.68
N LEU A 159 58.44 -23.44 18.04
CA LEU A 159 59.27 -22.26 18.19
C LEU A 159 59.75 -22.17 19.66
N PRO A 160 61.02 -21.84 19.92
CA PRO A 160 61.51 -21.64 21.28
C PRO A 160 60.81 -20.43 21.92
N SER A 161 60.45 -20.56 23.20
CA SER A 161 59.58 -19.67 24.00
C SER A 161 60.01 -18.18 24.16
N ASN A 162 60.92 -17.67 23.33
CA ASN A 162 61.44 -16.29 23.41
C ASN A 162 61.46 -15.54 22.06
N SER A 163 60.82 -16.05 21.00
CA SER A 163 60.71 -15.30 19.73
C SER A 163 59.52 -14.34 19.78
N LYS A 164 59.76 -13.10 20.23
CA LYS A 164 58.84 -11.99 19.98
C LYS A 164 58.81 -11.71 18.48
N ILE A 165 57.62 -11.55 17.91
CA ILE A 165 57.43 -11.10 16.53
C ILE A 165 57.98 -9.67 16.45
N SER A 166 59.16 -9.51 15.86
CA SER A 166 59.69 -8.21 15.47
C SER A 166 59.01 -7.77 14.18
N ASP A 167 58.30 -6.66 14.26
CA ASP A 167 57.79 -5.76 13.21
C ASP A 167 57.79 -6.22 11.73
N VAL A 168 56.58 -6.20 11.16
CA VAL A 168 56.19 -5.57 9.88
C VAL A 168 57.03 -5.88 8.63
N GLN A 169 56.37 -6.47 7.60
CA GLN A 169 56.11 -5.75 6.35
C GLN A 169 54.89 -6.32 5.61
N ILE A 170 53.95 -5.42 5.33
CA ILE A 170 52.87 -5.55 4.35
C ILE A 170 53.51 -5.44 2.96
N TYR A 171 53.21 -6.39 2.07
CA TYR A 171 53.03 -6.16 0.64
C TYR A 171 51.93 -7.07 0.11
#